data_AF-A0A227J784-F1
#
_entry.id   AF-A0A227J784-F1
#
_cell.length_a   1.000
_cell.length_b   1.000
_cell.length_c   1.000
_cell.angle_alpha   90.00
_cell.angle_beta   90.00
_cell.angle_gamma   90.00
#
_symmetry.space_group_name_H-M   'P 1'
#
loop_
_entity.id
_entity.type
_entity.pdbx_description
1 polymer ?
#
loop_
_entity_poly.entity_id
_entity_poly.type
_entity_poly.pdbx_seq_one_letter_code
_entity_poly.pdbx_strand_id
1 'polypeptide(L)'
;TLKTIFISQADPDYYFGAEALHQQFPDAQIIATPAVQKIIKEKLAGKLAYWGPKLGANAPVKPVIPVAYDKASLELEGHKIEIRGNHGTSAHRPYLWIPDNKAILGNVAVYSNVHLWMADAADQTA
;
A
#
# COMPACT_ATOMS: atom_id res chain seq x y z
N THR A 1 1.07 -20.12 7.58
CA THR A 1 0.28 -19.05 8.22
C THR A 1 0.65 -17.73 7.56
N LEU A 2 -0.27 -16.77 7.50
CA LEU A 2 0.04 -15.41 7.04
C LEU A 2 0.43 -14.57 8.25
N LYS A 3 1.63 -13.96 8.23
CA LYS A 3 2.15 -13.16 9.36
C LYS A 3 2.04 -11.65 9.14
N THR A 4 2.22 -11.20 7.90
CA THR A 4 2.31 -9.77 7.58
C THR A 4 1.67 -9.49 6.23
N ILE A 5 0.87 -8.42 6.16
CA ILE A 5 0.30 -7.85 4.95
C ILE A 5 0.86 -6.43 4.82
N PHE A 6 1.69 -6.20 3.80
CA PHE A 6 2.26 -4.88 3.52
C PHE A 6 1.40 -4.17 2.46
N ILE A 7 0.78 -3.06 2.84
CA ILE A 7 0.00 -2.21 1.95
C ILE A 7 0.92 -1.15 1.37
N SER A 8 1.20 -1.25 0.07
CA SER A 8 2.15 -0.38 -0.63
C SER A 8 1.55 0.95 -1.08
N GLN A 9 0.23 1.05 -1.26
CA GLN A 9 -0.43 2.24 -1.80
C GLN A 9 -1.80 2.48 -1.14
N ALA A 10 -2.22 3.75 -1.16
CA ALA A 10 -3.43 4.26 -0.53
C ALA A 10 -4.68 4.23 -1.43
N ASP A 11 -4.61 3.63 -2.62
CA ASP A 11 -5.77 3.46 -3.49
C ASP A 11 -6.55 2.19 -3.14
N PRO A 12 -7.89 2.19 -3.28
CA PRO A 12 -8.76 1.12 -2.77
C PRO A 12 -8.40 -0.30 -3.22
N ASP A 13 -7.94 -0.45 -4.45
CA ASP A 13 -7.50 -1.70 -5.06
C ASP A 13 -6.27 -2.31 -4.36
N TYR A 14 -5.52 -1.53 -3.58
CA TYR A 14 -4.40 -2.01 -2.78
C TYR A 14 -4.77 -2.43 -1.35
N TYR A 15 -5.85 -1.90 -0.76
CA TYR A 15 -6.10 -2.11 0.68
C TYR A 15 -7.52 -2.46 1.09
N PHE A 16 -8.54 -2.28 0.24
CA PHE A 16 -9.91 -2.65 0.61
C PHE A 16 -10.05 -4.15 0.89
N GLY A 17 -9.34 -4.99 0.13
CA GLY A 17 -9.31 -6.44 0.36
C GLY A 17 -8.62 -6.87 1.66
N ALA A 18 -7.91 -5.96 2.35
CA ALA A 18 -7.22 -6.28 3.60
C ALA A 18 -8.19 -6.70 4.71
N GLU A 19 -9.44 -6.20 4.71
CA GLU A 19 -10.46 -6.61 5.67
C GLU A 19 -10.76 -8.11 5.55
N ALA A 20 -11.00 -8.60 4.33
CA ALA A 20 -11.29 -10.00 4.08
C ALA A 20 -10.10 -10.90 4.47
N LEU A 21 -8.87 -10.48 4.16
CA LEU A 21 -7.67 -11.20 4.58
C LEU A 21 -7.52 -11.22 6.10
N HIS A 22 -7.79 -10.12 6.79
CA HIS A 22 -7.69 -10.06 8.25
C HIS A 22 -8.73 -10.94 8.96
N GLN A 23 -9.93 -11.07 8.40
CA GLN A 23 -10.95 -11.98 8.94
C GLN A 23 -10.49 -13.44 8.90
N GLN A 24 -9.74 -13.84 7.86
CA GLN A 24 -9.20 -15.19 7.71
C GLN A 24 -7.88 -15.40 8.46
N PHE A 25 -7.09 -14.33 8.62
CA PHE A 25 -5.79 -14.33 9.27
C PHE A 25 -5.73 -13.23 10.34
N PRO A 26 -6.43 -13.42 11.48
CA PRO A 26 -6.57 -12.40 12.51
C PRO A 26 -5.23 -12.01 13.16
N ASP A 27 -4.26 -12.92 13.16
CA ASP A 27 -2.92 -12.67 13.72
C ASP A 27 -1.97 -11.96 12.74
N ALA A 28 -2.37 -11.78 11.48
CA ALA A 28 -1.53 -11.12 10.48
C ALA A 28 -1.44 -9.61 10.76
N GLN A 29 -0.23 -9.10 10.86
CA GLN A 29 0.03 -7.66 10.99
C GLN A 29 -0.21 -6.95 9.65
N ILE A 30 -1.12 -5.97 9.64
CA ILE A 30 -1.40 -5.15 8.47
C ILE A 30 -0.62 -3.85 8.63
N ILE A 31 0.36 -3.63 7.77
CA ILE A 31 1.34 -2.54 7.89
C ILE A 31 1.48 -1.74 6.59
N ALA A 32 1.89 -0.48 6.72
CA ALA A 32 2.25 0.39 5.61
C ALA A 32 3.31 1.39 6.06
N THR A 33 4.01 2.04 5.12
CA THR A 33 4.87 3.17 5.49
C THR A 33 4.04 4.31 6.08
N PRO A 34 4.64 5.20 6.91
CA PRO A 34 3.90 6.30 7.52
C PRO A 34 3.23 7.22 6.48
N ALA A 35 3.90 7.45 5.35
CA ALA A 35 3.36 8.26 4.26
C ALA A 35 2.12 7.62 3.62
N VAL A 36 2.14 6.32 3.34
CA VAL A 36 0.98 5.59 2.79
C VAL A 36 -0.18 5.58 3.79
N GLN A 37 0.10 5.27 5.07
CA GLN A 37 -0.93 5.27 6.11
C GLN A 37 -1.61 6.64 6.22
N LYS A 38 -0.83 7.72 6.18
CA LYS A 38 -1.34 9.09 6.24
C LYS A 38 -2.35 9.34 5.11
N ILE A 39 -2.00 9.02 3.86
CA ILE A 39 -2.89 9.21 2.71
C ILE A 39 -4.15 8.32 2.82
N ILE A 40 -4.03 7.08 3.31
CA ILE A 40 -5.19 6.21 3.57
C ILE A 40 -6.14 6.90 4.54
N LYS A 41 -5.64 7.36 5.69
CA LYS A 41 -6.47 8.03 6.71
C LYS A 41 -7.17 9.27 6.16
N GLU A 42 -6.46 10.08 5.38
CA GLU A 42 -6.99 11.32 4.78
C GLU A 42 -8.07 11.03 3.73
N LYS A 43 -7.87 10.02 2.86
CA LYS A 43 -8.75 9.76 1.72
C LYS A 43 -9.84 8.72 1.98
N LEU A 44 -9.77 7.95 3.07
CA LEU A 44 -10.64 6.79 3.30
C LEU A 44 -12.13 7.13 3.19
N ALA A 45 -12.59 8.15 3.92
CA ALA A 45 -14.01 8.51 3.94
C ALA A 45 -14.54 8.84 2.53
N GLY A 46 -13.80 9.65 1.77
CA GLY A 46 -14.15 10.00 0.39
C GLY A 46 -14.12 8.79 -0.55
N LYS A 47 -13.11 7.92 -0.42
CA LYS A 47 -13.01 6.69 -1.23
C LYS A 47 -14.15 5.73 -0.91
N LEU A 48 -14.54 5.55 0.36
CA LEU A 48 -15.68 4.73 0.75
C LEU A 48 -17.00 5.28 0.19
N ALA A 49 -17.23 6.59 0.32
CA ALA A 49 -18.43 7.22 -0.22
C ALA A 49 -18.55 7.03 -1.74
N TYR A 50 -17.42 7.10 -2.47
CA TYR A 50 -17.42 6.94 -3.92
C TYR A 50 -17.53 5.47 -4.38
N TRP A 51 -16.73 4.58 -3.77
CA TRP A 51 -16.57 3.19 -4.21
C TRP A 51 -17.53 2.22 -3.54
N GLY A 52 -17.95 2.47 -2.30
CA GLY A 52 -18.87 1.59 -1.55
C GLY A 52 -20.13 1.24 -2.36
N PRO A 53 -20.88 2.21 -2.89
CA PRO A 53 -22.07 1.94 -3.70
C PRO A 53 -21.79 1.18 -5.00
N LYS A 54 -20.60 1.35 -5.59
CA LYS A 54 -20.22 0.69 -6.86
C LYS A 54 -19.77 -0.75 -6.65
N LEU A 55 -19.07 -1.01 -5.55
CA LEU A 55 -18.61 -2.34 -5.17
C LEU A 55 -19.73 -3.18 -4.55
N GLY A 56 -20.77 -2.54 -3.99
CA GLY A 56 -21.92 -3.22 -3.41
C GLY A 56 -21.50 -4.16 -2.29
N ALA A 57 -21.91 -5.43 -2.39
CA ALA A 57 -21.55 -6.46 -1.42
C ALA A 57 -20.04 -6.76 -1.33
N ASN A 58 -19.25 -6.34 -2.33
CA ASN A 58 -17.80 -6.51 -2.35
C ASN A 58 -17.04 -5.32 -1.71
N ALA A 59 -17.75 -4.29 -1.24
CA ALA A 59 -17.14 -3.18 -0.52
C ALA A 59 -16.67 -3.62 0.88
N PRO A 60 -15.59 -3.04 1.43
CA PRO A 60 -15.25 -3.24 2.82
C PRO A 60 -16.33 -2.63 3.73
N VAL A 61 -16.68 -3.34 4.81
CA VAL A 61 -17.63 -2.88 5.83
C VAL A 61 -16.89 -2.17 6.95
N LYS A 62 -15.77 -2.74 7.39
CA LYS A 62 -14.84 -2.18 8.38
C LYS A 62 -13.44 -2.16 7.78
N PRO A 63 -13.16 -1.21 6.87
CA PRO A 63 -11.87 -1.12 6.21
C PRO A 63 -10.74 -0.99 7.23
N VAL A 64 -9.69 -1.79 7.04
CA VAL A 64 -8.53 -1.82 7.94
C VAL A 64 -7.61 -0.65 7.62
N ILE A 65 -7.27 0.13 8.65
CA ILE A 65 -6.17 1.11 8.59
C ILE A 65 -4.88 0.39 8.96
N PRO A 66 -3.86 0.33 8.07
CA PRO A 66 -2.60 -0.32 8.40
C PRO A 66 -1.87 0.39 9.55
N VAL A 67 -1.11 -0.36 10.33
CA VAL A 67 -0.18 0.18 11.32
C VAL A 67 1.00 0.84 10.59
N ALA A 68 1.42 2.01 11.07
CA ALA A 68 2.58 2.70 10.52
C ALA A 68 3.86 1.92 10.85
N TYR A 69 4.64 1.59 9.82
CA TYR A 69 5.89 0.84 9.93
C TYR A 69 7.04 1.68 9.38
N ASP A 70 7.91 2.13 10.28
CA ASP A 70 8.97 3.12 10.03
C ASP A 70 10.36 2.51 9.76
N LYS A 71 10.50 1.18 9.92
CA LYS A 71 11.75 0.49 9.62
C LYS A 71 12.02 0.47 8.11
N ALA A 72 13.30 0.46 7.75
CA ALA A 72 13.75 0.45 6.36
C ALA A 72 13.58 -0.90 5.64
N SER A 73 13.25 -1.98 6.36
CA SER A 73 13.09 -3.31 5.79
C SER A 73 12.16 -4.18 6.61
N LEU A 74 11.63 -5.21 5.95
CA LEU A 74 10.97 -6.37 6.53
C LEU A 74 11.97 -7.54 6.55
N GLU A 75 11.68 -8.53 7.38
CA GLU A 75 12.40 -9.80 7.42
C GLU A 75 11.41 -10.94 7.23
N LEU A 76 11.74 -11.86 6.32
CA LEU A 76 10.96 -13.05 6.04
C LEU A 76 11.90 -14.25 6.07
N GLU A 77 11.82 -15.07 7.11
CA GLU A 77 12.59 -16.32 7.22
C GLU A 77 14.11 -16.11 7.07
N GLY A 78 14.65 -15.01 7.62
CA GLY A 78 16.06 -14.63 7.52
C GLY A 78 16.41 -13.87 6.23
N HIS A 79 15.46 -13.74 5.30
CA HIS A 79 15.63 -12.96 4.07
C HIS A 79 15.16 -11.52 4.25
N LYS A 80 15.99 -10.56 3.82
CA LYS A 80 15.69 -9.13 3.94
C LYS A 80 14.86 -8.65 2.75
N ILE A 81 13.80 -7.88 3.03
CA ILE A 81 13.00 -7.19 2.01
C ILE A 81 13.08 -5.69 2.32
N GLU A 82 13.74 -4.92 1.48
CA GLU A 82 13.95 -3.49 1.71
C GLU A 82 12.75 -2.68 1.24
N ILE A 83 12.38 -1.66 2.01
CA ILE A 83 11.37 -0.67 1.66
C ILE A 83 12.11 0.54 1.10
N ARG A 84 11.86 0.88 -0.16
CA ARG A 84 12.54 1.98 -0.86
C ARG A 84 11.54 2.95 -1.47
N GLY A 85 12.00 4.16 -1.81
CA GLY A 85 11.15 5.20 -2.43
C GLY A 85 10.13 5.84 -1.48
N ASN A 86 10.35 5.77 -0.17
CA ASN A 86 9.48 6.32 0.88
C ASN A 86 9.91 7.72 1.36
N HIS A 87 10.56 8.51 0.51
CA HIS A 87 11.04 9.86 0.81
C HIS A 87 10.67 10.85 -0.30
N GLY A 88 10.69 12.15 0.02
CA GLY A 88 10.35 13.23 -0.93
C GLY A 88 8.86 13.30 -1.25
N THR A 89 8.52 13.98 -2.35
CA THR A 89 7.13 14.19 -2.80
C THR A 89 6.40 12.88 -3.11
N SER A 90 7.13 11.86 -3.56
CA SER A 90 6.61 10.52 -3.87
C SER A 90 6.68 9.53 -2.70
N ALA A 91 6.93 9.98 -1.47
CA ALA A 91 7.08 9.11 -0.30
C ALA A 91 5.90 8.15 -0.05
N HIS A 92 4.71 8.51 -0.54
CA HIS A 92 3.48 7.74 -0.46
C HIS A 92 3.37 6.65 -1.56
N ARG A 93 4.42 6.39 -2.33
CA ARG A 93 4.46 5.36 -3.38
C ARG A 93 5.72 4.46 -3.27
N PRO A 94 5.98 3.84 -2.10
CA PRO A 94 7.18 3.02 -1.89
C PRO A 94 7.13 1.72 -2.70
N TYR A 95 8.28 1.14 -3.01
CA TYR A 95 8.41 -0.20 -3.60
C TYR A 95 9.26 -1.09 -2.70
N LEU A 96 9.16 -2.41 -2.90
CA LEU A 96 10.00 -3.37 -2.19
C LEU A 96 11.13 -3.88 -3.07
N TRP A 97 12.31 -4.04 -2.47
CA TRP A 97 13.50 -4.59 -3.12
C TRP A 97 13.96 -5.84 -2.38
N ILE A 98 14.13 -6.95 -3.09
CA ILE A 98 14.63 -8.21 -2.56
C ILE A 98 16.06 -8.42 -3.08
N PRO A 99 17.10 -8.19 -2.26
CA PRO A 99 18.48 -8.27 -2.71
C PRO A 99 18.87 -9.65 -3.23
N ASP A 100 18.41 -10.71 -2.57
CA ASP A 100 18.84 -12.10 -2.79
C ASP A 100 18.58 -12.59 -4.21
N ASN A 101 17.46 -12.19 -4.81
CA ASN A 101 17.08 -12.55 -6.18
C ASN A 101 17.02 -11.34 -7.11
N LYS A 102 17.47 -10.16 -6.65
CA LYS A 102 17.46 -8.90 -7.39
C LYS A 102 16.07 -8.54 -7.96
N ALA A 103 14.99 -8.85 -7.22
CA ALA A 103 13.63 -8.58 -7.64
C ALA A 103 13.08 -7.27 -7.04
N ILE A 104 12.37 -6.51 -7.86
CA ILE A 104 11.55 -5.37 -7.41
C ILE A 104 10.09 -5.84 -7.33
N LEU A 105 9.46 -5.65 -6.17
CA LEU A 105 8.00 -5.68 -6.06
C LEU A 105 7.51 -4.24 -6.25
N GLY A 106 7.07 -3.95 -7.48
CA GLY A 106 6.71 -2.62 -7.92
C GLY A 106 5.46 -2.07 -7.24
N ASN A 107 5.38 -0.73 -7.23
CA ASN A 107 4.17 0.03 -6.91
C ASN A 107 3.78 0.85 -8.15
N VAL A 108 2.72 1.63 -8.08
CA VAL A 108 2.21 2.55 -9.11
C VAL A 108 3.19 3.65 -9.53
N ALA A 109 4.44 3.64 -9.06
CA ALA A 109 5.53 4.50 -9.56
C ALA A 109 6.60 3.71 -10.32
N VAL A 110 6.48 2.38 -10.41
CA VAL A 110 7.45 1.48 -11.04
C VAL A 110 6.81 0.89 -12.29
N TYR A 111 7.39 1.20 -13.45
CA TYR A 111 6.90 0.73 -14.75
C TYR A 111 8.08 0.38 -15.67
N SER A 112 7.80 -0.38 -16.72
CA SER A 112 8.78 -0.76 -17.72
C SER A 112 8.18 -0.66 -19.11
N ASN A 113 8.92 -0.04 -20.04
CA ASN A 113 8.60 0.05 -21.47
C ASN A 113 7.21 0.62 -21.80
N VAL A 114 6.73 1.58 -21.01
CA VAL A 114 5.44 2.27 -21.23
C VAL A 114 5.53 3.76 -20.90
N HIS A 115 4.63 4.56 -21.48
CA HIS A 115 4.42 5.95 -21.07
C HIS A 115 3.51 6.00 -19.85
N LEU A 116 3.90 6.78 -18.84
CA LEU A 116 3.14 6.90 -17.61
C LEU A 116 1.90 7.77 -17.78
N TRP A 117 0.83 7.34 -17.14
CA TRP A 117 -0.33 8.19 -16.90
C TRP A 117 0.01 9.21 -15.80
N MET A 118 0.12 10.49 -16.16
CA MET A 118 0.61 11.53 -15.25
C MET A 118 -0.49 12.33 -14.52
N ALA A 119 -1.77 12.06 -14.78
CA ALA A 119 -2.85 12.92 -14.26
C ALA A 119 -2.97 12.91 -12.72
N ASP A 120 -2.48 11.85 -12.05
CA ASP A 120 -2.46 11.72 -10.58
C ASP A 120 -1.08 12.02 -9.96
N ALA A 121 -0.17 12.63 -10.74
CA ALA A 121 1.19 12.98 -10.34
C ALA A 121 1.44 14.51 -10.36
N ALA A 122 0.39 15.33 -10.48
CA ALA A 122 0.52 16.78 -10.49
C ALA A 122 1.03 17.30 -9.14
N ASP A 123 2.09 18.10 -9.17
CA ASP A 123 2.56 18.85 -8.00
C ASP A 123 1.74 20.15 -7.87
N GLN A 124 1.29 20.50 -6.68
CA GLN A 124 0.43 21.68 -6.46
C GLN A 124 1.22 23.01 -6.42
N THR A 125 2.48 23.00 -6.84
CA THR A 125 3.41 24.14 -6.76
C THR A 125 3.59 24.90 -8.08
N ALA A 126 2.63 24.81 -9.00
CA ALA A 126 2.63 25.63 -10.23
C ALA A 126 1.82 26.91 -10.06
#